data_AF-A0A8D9BU73-F1
#
_entry.id   AF-A0A8D9BU73-F1
#
_cell.length_a   1.000
_cell.length_b   1.000
_cell.length_c   1.000
_cell.angle_alpha   90.00
_cell.angle_beta   90.00
_cell.angle_gamma   90.00
#
_symmetry.space_group_name_H-M   'P 1'
#
loop_
_entity.id
_entity.type
_entity.pdbx_description
1 polymer ?
#
loop_
_entity_poly.entity_id
_entity_poly.type
_entity_poly.pdbx_seq_one_letter_code
_entity_poly.pdbx_strand_id
1 'polypeptide(L)'
;MIKKINQICVPRQPLLKFCLLYCLSCSQMAASDKKQFYPAADRNKQPILDILKKHISTSENRNCLEIASGSGQHVSFFAPHFPNIEFHPSEECRYLFDSIDEYIKFSGLTNVKPARFIDASSQPEKWFDGTPVKKAAQKDFSKGPTTI
;
A
#
# COMPACT_ATOMS: atom_id res chain seq x y z
N MET A 1 56.69 -23.36 49.36
CA MET A 1 56.61 -23.23 50.83
C MET A 1 55.98 -21.88 51.20
N ILE A 2 54.77 -21.95 51.76
CA ILE A 2 54.04 -21.07 52.70
C ILE A 2 54.63 -19.66 53.02
N LYS A 3 53.81 -18.61 52.84
CA LYS A 3 53.26 -17.68 53.89
C LYS A 3 52.56 -16.47 53.21
N LYS A 4 51.23 -16.41 53.29
CA LYS A 4 50.37 -15.53 54.15
C LYS A 4 50.46 -14.03 53.81
N ILE A 5 49.44 -13.49 53.15
CA ILE A 5 48.32 -12.65 53.67
C ILE A 5 48.79 -11.27 54.14
N ASN A 6 48.30 -10.21 53.48
CA ASN A 6 47.72 -9.09 54.21
C ASN A 6 46.60 -8.44 53.41
N GLN A 7 45.42 -8.48 54.02
CA GLN A 7 44.25 -7.71 53.63
C GLN A 7 44.54 -6.23 53.80
N ILE A 8 44.19 -5.43 52.80
CA ILE A 8 43.84 -4.03 53.00
C ILE A 8 42.41 -3.88 52.49
N CYS A 9 41.52 -3.58 53.42
CA CYS A 9 40.11 -3.33 53.23
C CYS A 9 39.91 -1.81 53.32
N VAL A 10 39.52 -1.14 52.23
CA VAL A 10 38.90 0.21 52.18
C VAL A 10 38.55 0.56 50.72
N PRO A 11 37.58 1.44 50.44
CA PRO A 11 36.15 1.28 50.62
C PRO A 11 35.40 1.23 49.27
N ARG A 12 34.20 0.65 49.32
CA ARG A 12 33.17 0.61 48.30
C ARG A 12 32.83 2.00 47.74
N GLN A 13 33.22 2.29 46.50
CA GLN A 13 32.56 3.29 45.67
C GLN A 13 32.26 2.68 44.29
N PRO A 14 31.02 2.80 43.77
CA PRO A 14 30.65 2.11 42.55
C PRO A 14 31.35 2.75 41.35
N LEU A 15 32.08 1.91 40.62
CA LEU A 15 32.54 2.14 39.26
C LEU A 15 31.32 2.40 38.36
N LEU A 16 31.05 3.66 38.06
CA LEU A 16 30.25 4.02 36.90
C LEU A 16 31.06 4.99 36.03
N LYS A 17 32.08 4.43 35.39
CA LYS A 17 32.73 5.06 34.25
C LYS A 17 33.12 3.97 33.25
N PHE A 18 32.69 4.19 32.01
CA PHE A 18 33.24 3.60 30.80
C PHE A 18 33.03 2.09 30.59
N CYS A 19 31.85 1.73 30.09
CA CYS A 19 31.78 0.85 28.94
C CYS A 19 30.41 0.95 28.27
N LEU A 20 30.40 0.96 26.95
CA LEU A 20 29.24 0.83 26.06
C LEU A 20 28.42 2.10 25.81
N LEU A 21 29.15 3.10 25.31
CA LEU A 21 28.69 3.95 24.23
C LEU A 21 28.43 3.09 22.96
N TYR A 22 27.44 2.20 22.98
CA TYR A 22 26.99 1.39 21.83
C TYR A 22 25.54 0.93 22.10
N CYS A 23 24.61 1.87 22.12
CA CYS A 23 23.17 1.57 22.08
C CYS A 23 22.45 2.56 21.16
N LEU A 24 23.04 2.79 19.98
CA LEU A 24 22.39 3.55 18.88
C LEU A 24 22.40 2.78 17.55
N SER A 25 22.66 1.47 17.56
CA SER A 25 22.74 0.69 16.34
C SER A 25 22.19 -0.73 16.51
N CYS A 26 20.90 -0.88 16.85
CA CYS A 26 20.16 -2.10 16.50
C CYS A 26 18.65 -1.98 16.75
N SER A 27 18.00 -0.96 16.19
CA SER A 27 16.53 -1.01 16.00
C SER A 27 16.13 -0.92 14.52
N GLN A 28 17.09 -0.89 13.60
CA GLN A 28 16.85 -1.18 12.18
C GLN A 28 17.05 -2.69 11.93
N MET A 29 16.05 -3.46 12.32
CA MET A 29 15.78 -4.80 11.81
C MET A 29 14.25 -4.87 11.68
N ALA A 30 13.59 -4.88 10.53
CA ALA A 30 14.02 -4.96 9.15
C ALA A 30 13.04 -4.10 8.31
N ALA A 31 13.54 -3.36 7.34
CA ALA A 31 12.70 -3.00 6.21
C ALA A 31 12.45 -4.30 5.44
N SER A 32 11.41 -5.05 5.83
CA SER A 32 10.80 -6.01 4.93
C SER A 32 10.50 -5.26 3.64
N ASP A 33 10.84 -5.82 2.48
CA ASP A 33 10.37 -5.31 1.19
C ASP A 33 8.84 -5.30 1.25
N LYS A 34 8.26 -4.18 1.71
CA LYS A 34 6.81 -4.01 1.85
C LYS A 34 6.14 -4.16 0.49
N LYS A 35 6.87 -3.72 -0.55
CA LYS A 35 6.49 -3.75 -1.94
C LYS A 35 6.58 -5.16 -2.53
N GLN A 36 5.44 -5.82 -2.66
CA GLN A 36 5.34 -7.11 -3.34
C GLN A 36 5.42 -6.95 -4.86
N PHE A 37 6.05 -7.92 -5.54
CA PHE A 37 6.15 -7.93 -7.00
C PHE A 37 5.54 -9.20 -7.59
N TYR A 38 4.55 -9.03 -8.45
CA TYR A 38 3.86 -10.07 -9.17
C TYR A 38 4.20 -9.97 -10.67
N PRO A 39 4.94 -10.94 -11.24
CA PRO A 39 5.34 -10.92 -12.64
C PRO A 39 4.17 -10.85 -13.63
N ALA A 40 3.04 -11.48 -13.28
CA ALA A 40 1.84 -11.42 -14.11
C ALA A 40 1.24 -10.00 -14.15
N ALA A 41 1.20 -9.30 -13.01
CA ALA A 41 0.76 -7.91 -12.98
C ALA A 41 1.67 -7.03 -13.86
N ASP A 42 2.98 -7.25 -13.81
CA ASP A 42 3.94 -6.49 -14.61
C ASP A 42 3.76 -6.70 -16.12
N ARG A 43 3.60 -7.95 -16.58
CA ARG A 43 3.36 -8.27 -18.01
C ARG A 43 2.03 -7.71 -18.51
N ASN A 44 1.00 -7.71 -17.67
CA ASN A 44 -0.37 -7.38 -18.08
C ASN A 44 -0.70 -5.88 -18.02
N LYS A 45 0.11 -5.06 -17.31
CA LYS A 45 -0.21 -3.65 -17.05
C LYS A 45 -0.39 -2.81 -18.33
N GLN A 46 0.49 -2.97 -19.34
CA GLN A 46 0.41 -2.17 -20.57
C GLN A 46 -0.82 -2.53 -21.42
N PRO A 47 -1.09 -3.82 -21.74
CA PRO A 47 -2.31 -4.19 -22.46
C PRO A 47 -3.61 -3.72 -21.78
N ILE A 48 -3.67 -3.78 -20.44
CA ILE A 48 -4.83 -3.30 -19.69
C ILE A 48 -4.97 -1.78 -19.82
N LEU A 49 -3.88 -1.03 -19.64
CA LEU A 49 -3.87 0.42 -19.78
C LEU A 49 -4.39 0.87 -21.16
N ASP A 50 -3.97 0.19 -22.23
CA ASP A 50 -4.37 0.51 -23.59
C ASP A 50 -5.88 0.34 -23.82
N ILE A 51 -6.51 -0.61 -23.13
CA ILE A 51 -7.97 -0.78 -23.13
C ILE A 51 -8.64 0.28 -22.24
N LEU A 52 -8.13 0.52 -21.03
CA LEU A 52 -8.68 1.53 -20.12
C LEU A 52 -8.74 2.92 -20.78
N LYS A 53 -7.71 3.32 -21.52
CA LYS A 53 -7.68 4.60 -22.27
C LYS A 53 -8.79 4.75 -23.30
N LYS A 54 -9.35 3.64 -23.81
CA LYS A 54 -10.46 3.67 -24.79
C LYS A 54 -11.83 3.84 -24.12
N HIS A 55 -11.96 3.48 -22.85
CA HIS A 55 -13.25 3.44 -22.14
C HIS A 55 -13.39 4.50 -21.06
N ILE A 56 -12.27 4.99 -20.53
CA ILE A 56 -12.26 5.99 -19.47
C ILE A 56 -12.18 7.38 -20.11
N SER A 57 -13.25 8.17 -19.96
CA SER A 57 -13.21 9.58 -20.36
C SER A 57 -12.31 10.37 -19.41
N THR A 58 -11.40 11.16 -19.99
CA THR A 58 -10.51 12.09 -19.27
C THR A 58 -11.03 13.52 -19.20
N SER A 59 -12.25 13.78 -19.72
CA SER A 59 -12.82 15.14 -19.80
C SER A 59 -13.41 15.66 -18.48
N GLU A 60 -13.68 14.78 -17.52
CA GLU A 60 -14.37 15.11 -16.28
C GLU A 60 -13.61 14.53 -15.08
N ASN A 61 -13.63 15.21 -13.94
CA ASN A 61 -13.09 14.67 -12.70
C ASN A 61 -13.95 13.51 -12.20
N ARG A 62 -13.34 12.36 -11.92
CA ARG A 62 -14.05 11.13 -11.54
C ARG A 62 -13.30 10.36 -10.46
N ASN A 63 -14.03 9.49 -9.77
CA ASN A 63 -13.46 8.53 -8.83
C ASN A 63 -13.46 7.14 -9.47
N CYS A 64 -12.38 6.38 -9.29
CA CYS A 64 -12.25 5.00 -9.73
C CYS A 64 -11.96 4.10 -8.53
N LEU A 65 -12.83 3.12 -8.29
CA LEU A 65 -12.58 2.06 -7.32
C LEU A 65 -11.88 0.90 -8.03
N GLU A 66 -10.67 0.58 -7.60
CA GLU A 66 -9.97 -0.64 -8.02
C GLU A 66 -10.26 -1.74 -7.00
N ILE A 67 -10.96 -2.79 -7.43
CA ILE A 67 -11.25 -3.97 -6.60
C ILE A 67 -10.09 -4.95 -6.73
N ALA A 68 -9.65 -5.51 -5.60
CA ALA A 68 -8.54 -6.46 -5.53
C ALA A 68 -7.23 -5.89 -6.11
N SER A 69 -6.79 -4.77 -5.56
CA SER A 69 -5.56 -4.06 -5.96
C SER A 69 -4.28 -4.90 -5.82
N GLY A 70 -4.33 -6.02 -5.07
CA GLY A 70 -3.21 -6.94 -4.95
C GLY A 70 -1.97 -6.24 -4.39
N SER A 71 -0.84 -6.35 -5.09
CA SER A 71 0.41 -5.69 -4.68
C SER A 71 0.40 -4.16 -4.80
N GLY A 72 -0.53 -3.57 -5.57
CA GLY A 72 -0.53 -2.13 -5.91
C GLY A 72 0.23 -1.76 -7.19
N GLN A 73 0.75 -2.73 -7.94
CA GLN A 73 1.46 -2.48 -9.22
C GLN A 73 0.59 -1.80 -10.28
N HIS A 74 -0.69 -2.16 -10.36
CA HIS A 74 -1.59 -1.68 -11.40
C HIS A 74 -2.06 -0.26 -11.12
N VAL A 75 -2.62 0.03 -9.95
CA VAL A 75 -2.97 1.41 -9.58
C VAL A 75 -1.80 2.37 -9.70
N SER A 76 -0.58 1.95 -9.29
CA SER A 76 0.60 2.82 -9.39
C SER A 76 1.05 3.06 -10.83
N PHE A 77 0.81 2.11 -11.73
CA PHE A 77 1.08 2.25 -13.14
C PHE A 77 -0.02 3.04 -13.88
N PHE A 78 -1.29 2.86 -13.53
CA PHE A 78 -2.41 3.48 -14.23
C PHE A 78 -2.62 4.93 -13.83
N ALA A 79 -2.51 5.26 -12.54
CA ALA A 79 -2.86 6.58 -12.02
C ALA A 79 -2.18 7.76 -12.74
N PRO A 80 -0.87 7.71 -13.10
CA PRO A 80 -0.22 8.78 -13.85
C PRO A 80 -0.84 9.06 -15.23
N HIS A 81 -1.52 8.08 -15.84
CA HIS A 81 -2.15 8.22 -17.15
C HIS A 81 -3.56 8.83 -17.10
N PHE A 82 -4.13 8.96 -15.90
CA PHE A 82 -5.49 9.48 -15.70
C PHE A 82 -5.49 10.56 -14.60
N PRO A 83 -4.89 11.74 -14.84
CA PRO A 83 -4.71 12.77 -13.82
C PRO A 83 -6.02 13.37 -13.30
N ASN A 84 -7.10 13.28 -14.07
CA ASN A 84 -8.44 13.71 -13.70
C ASN A 84 -9.21 12.63 -12.90
N ILE A 85 -8.58 11.49 -12.57
CA ILE A 85 -9.20 10.39 -11.87
C ILE A 85 -8.52 10.18 -10.52
N GLU A 86 -9.33 10.21 -9.47
CA GLU A 86 -8.93 9.81 -8.13
C GLU A 86 -9.14 8.30 -7.97
N PHE A 87 -8.05 7.56 -7.79
CA PHE A 87 -8.08 6.12 -7.61
C PHE A 87 -8.22 5.76 -6.13
N HIS A 88 -9.12 4.80 -5.86
CA HIS A 88 -9.35 4.21 -4.56
C HIS A 88 -9.00 2.71 -4.66
N PRO A 89 -7.75 2.32 -4.36
CA PRO A 89 -7.38 0.92 -4.31
C PRO A 89 -8.07 0.23 -3.13
N SER A 90 -8.55 -0.99 -3.37
CA SER A 90 -9.20 -1.80 -2.35
C SER A 90 -8.77 -3.25 -2.41
N GLU A 91 -8.65 -3.87 -1.24
CA GLU A 91 -8.13 -5.22 -1.10
C GLU A 91 -8.73 -5.88 0.15
N GLU A 92 -9.02 -7.19 0.06
CA GLU A 92 -9.49 -7.99 1.19
C GLU A 92 -8.31 -8.37 2.08
N CYS A 93 -7.19 -8.72 1.44
CA CYS A 93 -5.98 -9.14 2.13
C CYS A 93 -5.21 -7.96 2.76
N ARG A 94 -5.48 -7.70 4.03
CA ARG A 94 -4.86 -6.59 4.79
C ARG A 94 -3.33 -6.60 4.81
N TYR A 95 -2.68 -7.76 4.66
CA TYR A 95 -1.22 -7.83 4.59
C TYR A 95 -0.63 -7.14 3.35
N LEU A 96 -1.44 -6.90 2.31
CA LEU A 96 -1.04 -6.23 1.08
C LEU A 96 -1.11 -4.71 1.16
N PHE A 97 -1.73 -4.15 2.19
CA PHE A 97 -1.95 -2.70 2.29
C PHE A 97 -0.60 -1.96 2.34
N ASP A 98 0.33 -2.48 3.14
CA ASP A 98 1.70 -1.96 3.19
C ASP A 98 2.40 -1.97 1.83
N SER A 99 2.12 -2.96 0.98
CA SER A 99 2.64 -3.00 -0.39
C SER A 99 2.03 -1.91 -1.25
N ILE A 100 0.70 -1.82 -1.25
CA ILE A 100 -0.04 -0.84 -2.05
C ILE A 100 0.39 0.59 -1.67
N ASP A 101 0.39 0.90 -0.38
CA ASP A 101 0.75 2.22 0.12
C ASP A 101 2.22 2.55 -0.18
N GLU A 102 3.13 1.57 -0.16
CA GLU A 102 4.53 1.78 -0.56
C GLU A 102 4.66 2.03 -2.07
N TYR A 103 3.89 1.35 -2.93
CA TYR A 103 3.84 1.66 -4.37
C TYR A 103 3.38 3.10 -4.64
N ILE A 104 2.33 3.54 -3.91
CA ILE A 104 1.78 4.90 -4.01
C ILE A 104 2.83 5.92 -3.60
N LYS A 105 3.44 5.72 -2.43
CA LYS A 105 4.47 6.61 -1.88
C LYS A 105 5.71 6.67 -2.77
N PHE A 106 6.23 5.52 -3.18
CA PHE A 106 7.43 5.43 -4.02
C PHE A 106 7.22 6.14 -5.35
N SER A 107 6.02 6.05 -5.92
CA SER A 107 5.68 6.66 -7.21
C SER A 107 5.23 8.12 -7.09
N GLY A 108 5.16 8.68 -5.87
CA GLY A 108 4.79 10.08 -5.61
C GLY A 108 3.38 10.44 -6.07
N LEU A 109 2.44 9.48 -6.03
CA LEU A 109 1.11 9.66 -6.62
C LEU A 109 0.22 10.52 -5.72
N THR A 110 -0.37 11.56 -6.30
CA THR A 110 -1.28 12.48 -5.60
C THR A 110 -2.75 12.20 -5.87
N ASN A 111 -3.05 11.48 -6.96
CA ASN A 111 -4.41 11.09 -7.37
C ASN A 111 -4.77 9.65 -6.97
N VAL A 112 -4.09 9.09 -5.96
CA VAL A 112 -4.39 7.76 -5.40
C VAL A 112 -4.59 7.87 -3.91
N LYS A 113 -5.69 7.33 -3.39
CA LYS A 113 -5.95 7.24 -1.94
C LYS A 113 -5.23 6.04 -1.31
N PRO A 114 -5.04 6.05 0.02
CA PRO A 114 -4.55 4.87 0.73
C PRO A 114 -5.43 3.64 0.48
N ALA A 115 -4.83 2.46 0.59
CA ALA A 115 -5.55 1.19 0.44
C ALA A 115 -6.70 1.07 1.45
N ARG A 116 -7.84 0.54 1.00
CA ARG A 116 -9.01 0.32 1.86
C ARG A 116 -9.48 -1.13 1.82
N PHE A 117 -10.05 -1.59 2.93
CA PHE A 117 -10.64 -2.92 3.01
C PHE A 117 -11.97 -2.97 2.28
N ILE A 118 -12.11 -3.95 1.38
CA ILE A 118 -13.39 -4.38 0.82
C ILE A 118 -13.41 -5.91 0.81
N ASP A 119 -14.54 -6.47 1.21
CA ASP A 119 -14.94 -7.83 0.89
C ASP A 119 -15.97 -7.77 -0.24
N ALA A 120 -15.57 -8.18 -1.44
CA ALA A 120 -16.42 -8.11 -2.64
C ALA A 120 -17.61 -9.10 -2.58
N SER A 121 -17.60 -10.08 -1.66
CA SER A 121 -18.74 -10.96 -1.40
C SER A 121 -19.78 -10.32 -0.48
N SER A 122 -19.40 -9.26 0.24
CA SER A 122 -20.31 -8.52 1.11
C SER A 122 -21.24 -7.60 0.29
N GLN A 123 -22.37 -7.24 0.90
CA GLN A 123 -23.32 -6.29 0.30
C GLN A 123 -22.64 -4.94 0.03
N PRO A 124 -22.84 -4.31 -1.15
CA PRO A 124 -22.21 -3.03 -1.49
C PRO A 124 -22.47 -1.89 -0.50
N GLU A 125 -23.56 -1.95 0.25
CA GLU A 125 -23.89 -1.03 1.35
C GLU A 125 -22.87 -1.07 2.51
N LYS A 126 -22.06 -2.13 2.57
CA LYS A 126 -20.96 -2.29 3.54
C LYS A 126 -19.61 -1.90 2.96
N TRP A 127 -19.53 -1.61 1.67
CA TRP A 127 -18.29 -1.20 1.02
C TRP A 127 -18.08 0.28 1.28
N PHE A 128 -17.04 0.60 2.05
CA PHE A 128 -16.79 1.97 2.51
C PHE A 128 -17.94 2.53 3.37
N ASP A 129 -17.77 3.74 3.89
CA ASP A 129 -18.80 4.44 4.71
C ASP A 129 -19.96 4.98 3.85
N GLY A 130 -20.13 4.46 2.64
CA GLY A 130 -21.03 4.99 1.63
C GLY A 130 -22.22 4.07 1.37
N THR A 131 -23.43 4.62 1.38
CA THR A 131 -24.58 3.96 0.78
C THR A 131 -24.44 4.04 -0.75
N PRO A 132 -24.46 2.92 -1.50
CA PRO A 132 -24.48 2.93 -2.95
C PRO A 132 -25.61 3.85 -3.45
N VAL A 133 -25.24 4.92 -4.14
CA VAL A 133 -26.23 5.76 -4.79
C VAL A 133 -26.78 4.97 -5.97
N LYS A 134 -28.04 4.55 -5.91
CA LYS A 134 -28.74 4.00 -7.07
C LYS A 134 -28.76 5.07 -8.15
N LYS A 135 -27.86 4.99 -9.14
CA LYS A 135 -28.02 5.79 -10.36
C LYS A 135 -29.30 5.33 -11.05
N ALA A 136 -30.13 6.28 -11.48
CA ALA A 136 -31.24 6.04 -12.39
C ALA A 136 -30.73 5.27 -13.61
N ALA A 137 -31.45 4.20 -13.98
CA ALA A 137 -31.23 3.28 -15.10
C ALA A 137 -29.84 3.35 -15.77
N GLN A 138 -28.95 2.40 -15.45
CA GLN A 138 -27.76 2.16 -16.25
C GLN A 138 -28.15 2.06 -17.73
N LYS A 139 -27.43 2.78 -18.61
CA LYS A 139 -27.50 2.51 -20.05
C LYS A 139 -27.23 1.02 -20.25
N ASP A 140 -28.17 0.35 -20.88
CA ASP A 140 -28.06 -1.05 -21.23
C ASP A 140 -26.95 -1.23 -22.27
N PHE A 141 -25.75 -1.62 -21.80
CA PHE A 141 -24.61 -1.91 -22.64
C PHE A 141 -24.75 -3.25 -23.40
N SER A 142 -25.83 -4.02 -23.18
CA SER A 142 -26.14 -5.20 -23.99
C SER A 142 -26.67 -4.83 -25.38
N LYS A 143 -27.08 -3.57 -25.57
CA LYS A 143 -27.41 -3.04 -26.90
C LYS A 143 -26.15 -2.45 -27.50
N GLY A 144 -25.54 -3.21 -28.42
CA GLY A 144 -24.44 -2.73 -29.26
C GLY A 144 -24.80 -1.41 -29.98
N PRO A 145 -23.83 -0.69 -30.54
CA PRO A 145 -24.08 0.60 -31.17
C PRO A 145 -25.15 0.44 -32.25
N THR A 146 -26.28 1.14 -32.09
CA THR A 146 -27.30 1.23 -33.13
C THR A 146 -26.66 1.94 -34.32
N THR A 147 -26.37 1.18 -35.37
CA THR A 147 -25.97 1.72 -36.67
C THR A 147 -27.06 2.69 -37.15
N ILE A 148 -26.63 3.89 -37.51
CA ILE A 148 -27.45 4.98 -38.07
C ILE A 148 -28.01 4.60 -39.43
#